data_AF-A0A968V0F8-F1
#
_entry.id   AF-A0A968V0F8-F1
#
_cell.length_a   1.000
_cell.length_b   1.000
_cell.length_c   1.000
_cell.angle_alpha   90.00
_cell.angle_beta   90.00
_cell.angle_gamma   90.00
#
_symmetry.space_group_name_H-M   'P 1'
#
loop_
_entity.id
_entity.type
_entity.pdbx_description
1 polymer ?
#
loop_
_entity_poly.entity_id
_entity_poly.type
_entity_poly.pdbx_seq_one_letter_code
_entity_poly.pdbx_strand_id
1 'polypeptide(L)'
;MPTSSTPRNNQDQAKNTNREEERLIDWFADFNISHNYGIKIDRLLSGSDTLIVQTNSINLTGRIPITKKWNVNVGNIGYDFKSKGFSYPAFQISRDLHCWSLAFDWYPQRRVYSLSLFVTSSPLDFIRIPYRRNQADGQFSGF
;
A
#
# COMPACT_ATOMS: atom_id res chain seq x y z
N MET A 1 -8.62 -16.72 -59.01
CA MET A 1 -8.28 -16.76 -57.57
C MET A 1 -8.08 -15.33 -57.09
N PRO A 2 -8.93 -14.77 -56.21
CA PRO A 2 -8.64 -13.51 -55.55
C PRO A 2 -8.17 -13.77 -54.11
N THR A 3 -6.98 -13.28 -53.75
CA THR A 3 -6.49 -13.25 -52.38
C THR A 3 -7.15 -12.08 -51.65
N SER A 4 -8.08 -12.37 -50.73
CA SER A 4 -8.68 -11.37 -49.85
C SER A 4 -7.76 -11.08 -48.67
N SER A 5 -7.18 -9.89 -48.62
CA SER A 5 -6.50 -9.35 -47.45
C SER A 5 -7.55 -8.93 -46.41
N THR A 6 -7.70 -9.73 -45.35
CA THR A 6 -8.57 -9.43 -44.20
C THR A 6 -8.01 -8.27 -43.37
N PRO A 7 -8.75 -7.18 -43.12
CA PRO A 7 -8.35 -6.15 -42.16
C PRO A 7 -8.85 -6.56 -40.76
N ARG A 8 -7.98 -7.19 -39.97
CA ARG A 8 -8.29 -7.75 -38.64
C ARG A 8 -7.42 -7.12 -37.54
N ASN A 9 -7.32 -5.78 -37.50
CA ASN A 9 -6.29 -5.15 -36.64
C ASN A 9 -6.73 -3.91 -35.82
N ASN A 10 -7.95 -3.38 -36.00
CA ASN A 10 -8.35 -2.17 -35.25
C ASN A 10 -9.10 -2.46 -33.94
N GLN A 11 -9.84 -3.56 -33.85
CA GLN A 11 -10.60 -3.90 -32.62
C GLN A 11 -9.73 -4.52 -31.53
N ASP A 12 -8.69 -5.28 -31.92
CA ASP A 12 -7.74 -5.87 -30.97
C ASP A 12 -6.81 -4.82 -30.36
N GLN A 13 -6.45 -3.78 -31.12
CA GLN A 13 -5.64 -2.66 -30.62
C GLN A 13 -6.41 -1.84 -29.58
N ALA A 14 -7.66 -1.44 -29.87
CA ALA A 14 -8.48 -0.68 -28.93
C ALA A 14 -8.76 -1.45 -27.63
N LYS A 15 -8.97 -2.77 -27.72
CA LYS A 15 -9.23 -3.63 -26.55
C LYS A 15 -8.00 -3.84 -25.67
N ASN A 16 -6.81 -3.90 -26.27
CA ASN A 16 -5.56 -4.02 -25.53
C ASN A 16 -5.20 -2.70 -24.83
N THR A 17 -5.36 -1.55 -25.50
CA THR A 17 -5.14 -0.23 -24.90
C THR A 17 -6.04 0.00 -23.69
N ASN A 18 -7.35 -0.25 -23.81
CA ASN A 18 -8.30 -0.08 -22.70
C ASN A 18 -7.93 -0.95 -21.48
N ARG A 19 -7.49 -2.20 -21.71
CA ARG A 19 -7.11 -3.12 -20.62
C ARG A 19 -5.82 -2.71 -19.91
N GLU A 20 -4.88 -2.14 -20.64
CA GLU A 20 -3.63 -1.62 -20.05
C GLU A 20 -3.89 -0.36 -19.24
N GLU A 21 -4.74 0.54 -19.73
CA GLU A 21 -5.17 1.74 -19.01
C GLU A 21 -5.87 1.39 -17.68
N GLU A 22 -6.82 0.44 -17.69
CA GLU A 22 -7.49 -0.04 -16.47
C GLU A 22 -6.49 -0.59 -15.44
N ARG A 23 -5.50 -1.38 -15.88
CA ARG A 23 -4.48 -1.95 -14.98
C ARG A 23 -3.54 -0.91 -14.37
N LEU A 24 -3.24 0.17 -15.10
CA LEU A 24 -2.43 1.26 -14.57
C LEU A 24 -3.21 2.05 -13.51
N ILE A 25 -4.49 2.33 -13.77
CA ILE A 25 -5.36 3.06 -12.83
C ILE A 25 -5.55 2.26 -11.54
N ASP A 26 -5.77 0.95 -11.64
CA ASP A 26 -5.88 0.06 -10.46
C ASP A 26 -4.63 0.11 -9.58
N TRP A 27 -3.45 0.26 -10.17
CA TRP A 27 -2.20 0.32 -9.44
C TRP A 27 -2.03 1.62 -8.65
N PHE A 28 -2.69 2.69 -9.09
CA PHE A 28 -2.71 3.98 -8.40
C PHE A 28 -3.92 4.18 -7.49
N ALA A 29 -4.91 3.28 -7.52
CA ALA A 29 -6.16 3.42 -6.75
C ALA A 29 -5.94 3.52 -5.24
N ASP A 30 -4.91 2.85 -4.72
CA ASP A 30 -4.56 2.84 -3.30
C ASP A 30 -3.63 4.01 -2.90
N PHE A 31 -3.30 4.92 -3.81
CA PHE A 31 -2.50 6.10 -3.48
C PHE A 31 -3.35 7.24 -2.93
N ASN A 32 -2.86 7.81 -1.85
CA ASN A 32 -3.33 9.05 -1.28
C ASN A 32 -2.28 10.14 -1.49
N ILE A 33 -2.71 11.24 -2.12
CA ILE A 33 -1.94 12.47 -2.24
C ILE A 33 -2.59 13.50 -1.34
N SER A 34 -1.82 14.06 -0.41
CA SER A 34 -2.26 15.17 0.45
C SER A 34 -1.36 16.37 0.23
N HIS A 35 -1.97 17.52 -0.05
CA HIS A 35 -1.29 18.81 -0.15
C HIS A 35 -1.71 19.69 1.03
N ASN A 36 -0.73 20.10 1.83
CA ASN A 36 -0.91 20.99 2.96
C ASN A 36 -0.43 22.38 2.57
N TYR A 37 -1.33 23.36 2.61
CA TYR A 37 -1.03 24.75 2.32
C TYR A 37 -1.63 25.64 3.41
N GLY A 38 -0.78 26.43 4.06
CA GLY A 38 -1.16 27.32 5.16
C GLY A 38 -0.71 28.74 4.90
N ILE A 39 -1.64 29.69 4.94
CA ILE A 39 -1.39 31.13 4.83
C ILE A 39 -1.69 31.78 6.18
N LYS A 40 -0.82 32.69 6.60
CA LYS A 40 -1.03 33.60 7.73
C LYS A 40 -1.02 35.04 7.24
N ILE A 41 -1.96 35.82 7.74
CA ILE A 41 -2.02 37.27 7.51
C ILE A 41 -1.64 37.93 8.83
N ASP A 42 -0.52 38.63 8.83
CA ASP A 42 -0.13 39.48 9.97
C ASP A 42 -0.52 40.93 9.66
N ARG A 43 -1.52 41.43 10.39
CA ARG A 43 -1.97 42.83 10.32
C ARG A 43 -1.18 43.64 11.33
N LEU A 44 -0.26 44.49 10.87
CA LEU A 44 0.43 45.43 11.75
C LEU A 44 -0.40 46.71 11.89
N LEU A 45 -0.62 47.15 13.12
CA LEU A 45 -1.37 48.38 13.46
C LEU A 45 -0.75 49.68 12.89
N SER A 46 0.45 49.63 12.30
CA SER A 46 1.19 50.81 11.83
C SER A 46 1.98 50.61 10.52
N GLY A 47 1.72 49.55 9.74
CA GLY A 47 2.49 49.25 8.51
C GLY A 47 1.89 48.12 7.69
N SER A 48 2.34 48.01 6.43
CA SER A 48 1.79 47.13 5.38
C SER A 48 1.45 45.71 5.84
N ASP A 49 0.23 45.26 5.50
CA ASP A 49 -0.21 43.88 5.71
C ASP A 49 0.77 42.90 5.06
N THR A 50 1.36 42.01 5.85
CA THR A 50 2.30 41.00 5.33
C THR A 50 1.59 39.65 5.20
N LEU A 51 1.44 39.18 3.96
CA LEU A 51 0.97 37.83 3.67
C LEU A 51 2.14 36.87 3.79
N ILE A 52 2.08 35.94 4.74
CA ILE A 52 3.14 34.96 5.01
C ILE A 52 2.61 33.56 4.70
N VAL A 53 3.28 32.87 3.78
CA VAL A 53 3.05 31.43 3.56
C VAL A 53 3.72 30.66 4.71
N GLN A 54 2.91 30.05 5.57
CA GLN A 54 3.39 29.31 6.74
C GLN A 54 3.81 27.89 6.41
N THR A 55 3.01 27.17 5.63
CA THR A 55 3.27 25.77 5.25
C THR A 55 2.92 25.56 3.78
N ASN A 56 3.75 24.79 3.09
CA ASN A 56 3.47 24.32 1.74
C ASN A 56 4.19 22.98 1.58
N SER A 57 3.48 21.87 1.77
CA SER A 57 4.06 20.54 1.64
C SER A 57 3.10 19.58 0.95
N ILE A 58 3.65 18.72 0.10
CA ILE A 58 2.91 17.64 -0.55
C ILE A 58 3.38 16.31 0.04
N ASN A 59 2.47 15.38 0.25
CA ASN A 59 2.76 14.04 0.74
C ASN A 59 2.00 13.02 -0.11
N LEU A 60 2.65 11.88 -0.33
CA LEU A 60 2.18 10.74 -1.08
C LEU A 60 2.34 9.51 -0.19
N THR A 61 1.27 8.74 -0.05
CA THR A 61 1.29 7.44 0.62
C THR A 61 0.52 6.48 -0.25
N GLY A 62 0.85 5.20 -0.27
CA GLY A 62 0.05 4.27 -1.07
C GLY A 62 0.54 2.84 -1.03
N ARG A 63 -0.26 1.97 -1.63
CA ARG A 63 0.03 0.55 -1.76
C ARG A 63 -0.05 0.12 -3.22
N ILE A 64 0.84 -0.79 -3.59
CA ILE A 64 1.11 -1.24 -4.94
C ILE A 64 1.14 -2.76 -4.88
N PRO A 65 0.04 -3.44 -5.25
CA PRO A 65 0.04 -4.90 -5.40
C PRO A 65 0.62 -5.28 -6.77
N ILE A 66 1.95 -5.44 -6.87
CA ILE A 66 2.64 -5.79 -8.13
C ILE A 66 2.11 -7.11 -8.71
N THR A 67 1.96 -8.12 -7.85
CA THR A 67 1.36 -9.42 -8.19
C THR A 67 0.62 -9.96 -6.97
N LYS A 68 -0.13 -11.06 -7.13
CA LYS A 68 -0.86 -11.72 -6.02
C LYS A 68 0.02 -12.06 -4.81
N LYS A 69 1.33 -12.25 -5.00
CA LYS A 69 2.29 -12.61 -3.96
C LYS A 69 3.27 -11.49 -3.62
N TRP A 70 3.25 -10.38 -4.35
CA TRP A 70 4.17 -9.26 -4.15
C TRP A 70 3.37 -8.00 -3.91
N ASN A 71 3.63 -7.38 -2.76
CA ASN A 71 3.02 -6.14 -2.39
C ASN A 71 4.11 -5.16 -1.96
N VAL A 72 4.04 -3.94 -2.47
CA VAL A 72 4.93 -2.84 -2.12
C VAL A 72 4.07 -1.75 -1.49
N ASN A 73 4.50 -1.26 -0.35
CA ASN A 73 3.86 -0.22 0.40
C ASN A 73 4.80 0.98 0.49
N VAL A 74 4.29 2.14 0.11
CA VAL A 74 4.96 3.42 0.14
C VAL A 74 4.37 4.17 1.34
N GLY A 75 5.10 4.17 2.46
CA GLY A 75 4.61 4.68 3.74
C GLY A 75 4.37 6.19 3.74
N ASN A 76 5.38 6.98 3.36
CA ASN A 76 5.25 8.42 3.17
C ASN A 76 6.38 8.93 2.28
N ILE A 77 6.06 9.61 1.19
CA ILE A 77 7.00 10.39 0.39
C ILE A 77 6.44 11.80 0.34
N GLY A 78 7.17 12.78 0.83
CA GLY A 78 6.71 14.15 0.90
C GLY A 78 7.80 15.14 0.54
N TYR A 79 7.37 16.35 0.20
CA TYR A 79 8.24 17.45 -0.12
C TYR A 79 7.65 18.72 0.49
N ASP A 80 8.46 19.42 1.27
CA ASP A 80 8.12 20.71 1.84
C ASP A 80 8.81 21.82 1.02
N PHE A 81 7.99 22.59 0.32
CA PHE A 81 8.43 23.68 -0.55
C PHE A 81 9.02 24.86 0.24
N LYS A 82 8.68 25.00 1.52
CA LYS A 82 9.19 26.09 2.37
C LYS A 82 10.59 25.79 2.89
N SER A 83 10.79 24.59 3.45
CA SER A 83 12.12 24.14 3.90
C SER A 83 12.98 23.60 2.75
N LYS A 84 12.41 23.45 1.54
CA LYS A 84 13.04 22.86 0.35
C LYS A 84 13.58 21.46 0.61
N GLY A 85 12.89 20.71 1.48
CA GLY A 85 13.33 19.40 1.95
C GLY A 85 12.38 18.29 1.53
N PHE A 86 12.93 17.11 1.28
CA PHE A 86 12.14 15.88 1.19
C PHE A 86 11.81 15.36 2.59
N SER A 87 10.60 14.82 2.78
CA SER A 87 10.23 14.06 3.97
C SER A 87 10.99 12.73 4.00
N TYR A 88 10.79 11.92 5.04
CA TYR A 88 11.48 10.64 5.20
C TYR A 88 10.75 9.54 4.40
N PRO A 89 11.18 9.19 3.17
CA PRO A 89 10.64 8.07 2.42
C PRO A 89 10.72 6.76 3.23
N ALA A 90 9.63 6.02 3.23
CA ALA A 90 9.55 4.67 3.79
C ALA A 90 8.99 3.73 2.73
N PHE A 91 9.74 2.68 2.43
CA PHE A 91 9.33 1.62 1.51
C PHE A 91 9.24 0.30 2.27
N GLN A 92 8.18 -0.45 2.03
CA GLN A 92 7.99 -1.77 2.61
C GLN A 92 7.59 -2.73 1.50
N ILE A 93 8.39 -3.76 1.27
CA ILE A 93 8.17 -4.77 0.25
C ILE A 93 7.87 -6.08 0.96
N SER A 94 6.71 -6.64 0.68
CA SER A 94 6.27 -7.94 1.22
C SER A 94 6.11 -8.95 0.10
N ARG A 95 6.66 -10.16 0.28
CA ARG A 95 6.51 -11.28 -0.64
C ARG A 95 6.02 -12.54 0.07
N ASP A 96 4.95 -13.11 -0.45
CA ASP A 96 4.45 -14.43 -0.06
C ASP A 96 5.17 -15.53 -0.87
N LEU A 97 5.79 -16.49 -0.17
CA LEU A 97 6.50 -17.65 -0.70
C LEU A 97 5.79 -18.97 -0.33
N HIS A 98 4.49 -18.91 -0.01
CA HIS A 98 3.59 -19.99 0.42
C HIS A 98 3.71 -20.37 1.89
N CYS A 99 4.82 -20.99 2.31
CA CYS A 99 5.06 -21.32 3.72
C CYS A 99 5.99 -20.29 4.40
N TRP A 100 6.44 -19.30 3.64
CA TRP A 100 7.40 -18.31 4.07
C TRP A 100 6.88 -16.95 3.65
N SER A 101 7.12 -15.97 4.49
CA SER A 101 6.79 -14.58 4.23
C SER A 101 8.05 -13.75 4.41
N LEU A 102 8.36 -12.97 3.38
CA LEU A 102 9.49 -12.06 3.36
C LEU A 102 8.95 -10.63 3.49
N ALA A 103 9.54 -9.85 4.38
CA ALA A 103 9.30 -8.43 4.54
C ALA A 103 10.62 -7.68 4.47
N PHE A 104 10.69 -6.66 3.64
CA PHE A 104 11.84 -5.79 3.47
C PHE A 104 11.42 -4.34 3.67
N ASP A 105 11.91 -3.72 4.73
CA ASP A 105 11.65 -2.32 5.04
C ASP A 105 12.90 -1.49 4.72
N TRP A 106 12.72 -0.39 3.99
CA TRP A 106 13.80 0.48 3.55
C TRP A 106 13.48 1.95 3.78
N TYR A 107 14.39 2.61 4.52
CA TYR A 107 14.31 4.01 4.88
C TYR A 107 15.57 4.74 4.37
N PRO A 108 15.61 5.15 3.09
CA PRO A 108 16.85 5.61 2.46
C PRO A 108 17.45 6.86 3.12
N GLN A 109 16.61 7.78 3.60
CA GLN A 109 17.09 8.99 4.28
C GLN A 109 17.84 8.67 5.58
N ARG A 110 17.47 7.57 6.27
CA ARG A 110 18.16 7.08 7.47
C ARG A 110 19.24 6.05 7.14
N ARG A 111 19.35 5.63 5.87
CA ARG A 111 20.22 4.54 5.41
C ARG A 111 20.00 3.23 6.18
N VAL A 112 18.78 3.03 6.66
CA VAL A 112 18.37 1.83 7.39
C VAL A 112 17.59 0.94 6.44
N TYR A 113 17.89 -0.35 6.49
CA TYR A 113 17.10 -1.39 5.88
C TYR A 113 16.94 -2.55 6.85
N SER A 114 15.81 -3.24 6.76
CA SER A 114 15.50 -4.44 7.54
C SER A 114 14.99 -5.50 6.59
N LEU A 115 15.50 -6.72 6.72
CA LEU A 115 15.02 -7.89 6.00
C LEU A 115 14.57 -8.92 7.02
N SER A 116 13.29 -9.25 6.99
CA SER A 116 12.67 -10.25 7.86
C SER A 116 12.14 -11.38 7.01
N LEU A 117 12.49 -12.61 7.40
CA LEU A 117 12.01 -13.83 6.77
C LEU A 117 11.42 -14.71 7.85
N PHE A 118 10.13 -15.01 7.75
CA PHE A 118 9.41 -15.78 8.75
C PHE A 118 8.65 -16.92 8.07
N VAL A 119 8.58 -18.06 8.77
CA VAL A 119 7.83 -19.22 8.30
C VAL A 119 6.37 -19.00 8.67
N THR A 120 5.53 -18.81 7.66
CA THR A 120 4.07 -18.81 7.77
C THR A 120 3.63 -20.26 7.60
N SER A 121 3.81 -21.08 8.62
CA SER A 121 3.31 -22.45 8.60
C SER A 121 1.80 -22.43 8.42
N SER A 122 1.29 -23.19 7.45
CA SER A 122 -0.11 -23.63 7.50
C SER A 122 -0.27 -24.40 8.81
N PRO A 123 -1.22 -24.02 9.69
CA PRO A 123 -1.42 -24.78 10.90
C PRO A 123 -1.83 -26.18 10.46
N LEU A 124 -1.10 -27.18 10.99
CA LEU A 124 -1.49 -28.57 10.97
C LEU A 124 -2.82 -28.73 11.73
N ASP A 125 -3.92 -28.23 11.17
CA ASP A 125 -5.29 -28.45 11.67
C ASP A 125 -5.75 -29.88 11.30
N PHE A 126 -4.98 -30.56 10.44
CA PHE A 126 -5.21 -31.93 10.00
C PHE A 126 -4.99 -33.00 11.09
N ILE A 127 -4.27 -32.72 12.18
CA ILE A 127 -4.17 -33.64 13.32
C ILE A 127 -4.75 -32.98 14.58
N ARG A 128 -5.93 -32.40 14.46
CA ARG A 128 -6.74 -32.11 15.64
C ARG A 128 -7.65 -33.30 15.90
N ILE A 129 -7.19 -34.26 16.71
CA ILE A 129 -8.02 -35.33 17.27
C ILE A 129 -8.55 -34.82 18.63
N PRO A 130 -9.77 -34.27 18.71
CA PRO A 130 -10.35 -33.90 20.00
C PRO A 130 -10.77 -35.18 20.75
N TYR A 131 -9.94 -35.68 21.65
CA TYR A 131 -10.38 -36.70 22.62
C TYR A 131 -11.15 -36.01 23.75
N ARG A 132 -12.49 -36.04 23.69
CA ARG A 132 -13.37 -35.63 24.78
C ARG A 132 -13.98 -36.87 25.42
N ARG A 133 -13.45 -37.28 26.57
CA ARG A 133 -14.14 -38.20 27.48
C ARG A 133 -15.05 -37.37 28.39
N ASN A 134 -16.28 -37.13 27.98
CA ASN A 134 -17.31 -36.62 28.88
C ASN A 134 -17.69 -37.74 29.86
N GLN A 135 -17.35 -37.57 31.13
CA GLN A 135 -18.05 -38.29 32.20
C GLN A 135 -19.19 -37.39 32.68
N ALA A 136 -20.25 -37.34 31.87
CA ALA A 136 -21.56 -36.94 32.38
C ALA A 136 -22.14 -38.17 33.06
N ASP A 137 -21.61 -38.53 34.23
CA ASP A 137 -22.12 -39.62 35.03
C ASP A 137 -22.20 -39.20 36.50
N GLY A 138 -23.42 -39.07 36.97
CA GLY A 138 -23.87 -39.25 38.34
C GLY A 138 -23.37 -38.28 39.43
N GLN A 139 -24.11 -37.18 39.67
CA GLN A 139 -24.64 -36.99 41.03
C GLN A 139 -25.84 -36.03 41.09
N PHE A 140 -26.97 -36.64 41.47
CA PHE A 140 -28.21 -36.05 41.95
C PHE A 140 -28.08 -35.55 43.40
N SER A 141 -29.09 -34.78 43.84
CA SER A 141 -29.44 -34.38 45.23
C SER A 141 -28.70 -33.13 45.71
N GLY A 142 -29.34 -32.01 46.01
CA GLY A 142 -30.59 -31.85 46.74
C GLY A 142 -30.28 -30.96 47.94
N PHE A 143 -31.21 -30.05 48.25
CA PHE A 143 -31.14 -28.88 49.16
C PHE A 143 -30.50 -27.62 48.57
#